data_AF-A0A8H5FF30-F1
#
_entry.id   AF-A0A8H5FF30-F1
#
_cell.length_a   1.000
_cell.length_b   1.000
_cell.length_c   1.000
_cell.angle_alpha   90.00
_cell.angle_beta   90.00
_cell.angle_gamma   90.00
#
_symmetry.space_group_name_H-M   'P 1'
#
loop_
_entity.id
_entity.type
_entity.pdbx_description
1 polymer ?
#
loop_
_entity_poly.entity_id
_entity_poly.type
_entity_poly.pdbx_seq_one_letter_code
_entity_poly.pdbx_strand_id
1 'polypeptide(L)'
;MHLETLLILVFWVFASAPSSIQCSWPTSPIAGAVDPNINLVIHQPRRPTLTIPTNCSSPPPQTCTFYAGCLEPAFHCGPEGYPLGFGEKFCTKFSLPSNIARLSPKGQEWMYTTMHCLQVALVPMLQAQDDSESEGSSSSTSMPHSHSDSDACDNLEKEAFSTHAPCYLSSGLCKLTPADWVVIVEIIDLKTLFQSWEAFESSVQAAEGCLAFFGWVLVNKVIAWIERRDLQGDAGLLPAP
;
A
#
# COMPACT_ATOMS: atom_id res chain seq x y z
N MET A 1 32.60 -15.12 17.58
CA MET A 1 31.98 -15.00 16.24
C MET A 1 32.57 -13.77 15.59
N HIS A 2 33.42 -13.96 14.58
CA HIS A 2 34.25 -12.90 14.01
C HIS A 2 33.48 -12.09 12.97
N LEU A 3 33.80 -10.79 12.91
CA LEU A 3 33.23 -9.76 12.03
C LEU A 3 33.18 -10.18 10.54
N GLU A 4 34.08 -11.06 10.12
CA GLU A 4 34.12 -11.61 8.76
C GLU A 4 32.94 -12.53 8.45
N THR A 5 32.43 -13.29 9.43
CA THR A 5 31.23 -14.14 9.22
C THR A 5 29.96 -13.31 9.06
N LEU A 6 29.90 -12.14 9.71
CA LEU A 6 28.79 -11.20 9.58
C LEU A 6 28.80 -10.51 8.20
N LEU A 7 29.99 -10.13 7.70
CA LEU A 7 30.15 -9.53 6.38
C LEU A 7 29.85 -10.53 5.25
N ILE A 8 30.20 -11.81 5.40
CA ILE A 8 29.90 -12.85 4.41
C ILE A 8 28.39 -13.14 4.35
N LEU A 9 27.69 -13.16 5.50
CA LEU A 9 26.24 -13.32 5.54
C LEU A 9 25.51 -12.12 4.92
N VAL A 10 25.99 -10.90 5.18
CA VAL A 10 25.46 -9.68 4.56
C VAL A 10 25.69 -9.71 3.04
N PHE A 11 26.89 -10.07 2.57
CA PHE A 11 27.17 -10.20 1.13
C PHE A 11 26.34 -11.29 0.44
N TRP A 12 26.06 -12.42 1.10
CA TRP A 12 25.21 -13.47 0.54
C TRP A 12 23.74 -13.05 0.40
N VAL A 13 23.20 -12.31 1.38
CA VAL A 13 21.83 -11.77 1.31
C VAL A 13 21.70 -10.74 0.18
N PHE A 14 22.72 -9.91 -0.05
CA PHE A 14 22.71 -8.93 -1.14
C PHE A 14 23.02 -9.52 -2.54
N ALA A 15 23.79 -10.61 -2.63
CA ALA A 15 24.09 -11.27 -3.91
C ALA A 15 22.94 -12.17 -4.42
N SER A 16 21.95 -12.46 -3.58
CA SER A 16 20.79 -13.32 -3.91
C SER A 16 19.52 -12.52 -4.21
N ALA A 17 19.54 -11.19 -4.02
CA ALA A 17 18.41 -10.34 -4.31
C ALA A 17 18.32 -10.12 -5.84
N PRO A 18 17.25 -10.56 -6.53
CA PRO A 18 17.09 -10.28 -7.95
C PRO A 18 17.09 -8.76 -8.16
N SER A 19 18.02 -8.27 -8.99
CA SER A 19 18.28 -6.85 -9.24
C SER A 19 17.20 -6.16 -10.09
N SER A 20 15.93 -6.53 -9.91
CA SER A 20 14.85 -6.08 -10.80
C SER A 20 13.49 -6.11 -10.11
N ILE A 21 13.32 -5.40 -9.00
CA ILE A 21 11.99 -4.84 -8.71
C ILE A 21 11.89 -3.55 -9.53
N GLN A 22 11.67 -3.74 -10.83
CA GLN A 22 11.05 -2.69 -11.63
C GLN A 22 9.57 -2.69 -11.24
N CYS A 23 9.12 -1.64 -10.56
CA CYS A 23 7.71 -1.27 -10.60
C CYS A 23 7.41 -0.76 -12.01
N SER A 24 7.40 -1.67 -12.98
CA SER A 24 6.93 -1.40 -14.33
C SER A 24 5.42 -1.52 -14.33
N TRP A 25 4.76 -0.37 -14.41
CA TRP A 25 3.36 -0.28 -14.79
C TRP A 25 3.16 -0.90 -16.18
N PRO A 26 2.10 -1.68 -16.42
CA PRO A 26 1.76 -2.11 -17.77
C PRO A 26 1.31 -0.89 -18.58
N THR A 27 2.20 -0.32 -19.38
CA THR A 27 1.80 0.57 -20.48
C THR A 27 1.54 -0.31 -21.70
N SER A 28 0.31 -0.80 -21.85
CA SER A 28 -0.13 -1.41 -23.11
C SER A 28 -0.62 -0.32 -24.06
N PRO A 29 -0.01 -0.14 -25.24
CA PRO A 29 -0.60 0.61 -26.33
C PRO A 29 -1.57 -0.30 -27.10
N ILE A 30 -2.88 -0.05 -26.99
CA ILE A 30 -3.86 -0.69 -27.87
C ILE A 30 -3.78 -0.01 -29.25
N ALA A 31 -2.96 -0.57 -30.14
CA ALA A 31 -3.06 -0.31 -31.56
C ALA A 31 -4.05 -1.33 -32.17
N GLY A 32 -5.31 -0.93 -32.30
CA GLY A 32 -6.34 -1.71 -32.98
C GLY A 32 -6.15 -1.67 -34.50
N ALA A 33 -5.91 -2.83 -35.10
CA ALA A 33 -6.01 -3.04 -36.54
C ALA A 33 -7.50 -2.97 -36.95
N VAL A 34 -7.79 -2.25 -38.04
CA VAL A 34 -9.14 -2.13 -38.61
C VAL A 34 -9.33 -3.24 -39.63
N ASP A 35 -10.21 -4.19 -39.36
CA ASP A 35 -10.67 -5.20 -40.33
C ASP A 35 -11.87 -4.65 -41.12
N PRO A 36 -11.82 -4.55 -42.45
CA PRO A 36 -12.91 -4.02 -43.25
C PRO A 36 -13.68 -5.16 -43.91
N ASN A 37 -14.66 -5.77 -43.22
CA ASN A 37 -15.93 -6.17 -43.86
C ASN A 37 -16.99 -6.78 -42.92
N ILE A 38 -18.23 -6.33 -43.19
CA ILE A 38 -19.54 -6.99 -43.06
C ILE A 38 -20.48 -6.56 -41.92
N ASN A 39 -21.60 -6.00 -42.40
CA ASN A 39 -22.84 -5.59 -41.73
C ASN A 39 -23.53 -6.71 -40.95
N LEU A 40 -24.02 -6.39 -39.75
CA LEU A 40 -25.46 -6.32 -39.40
C LEU A 40 -25.58 -5.71 -37.98
N VAL A 41 -25.86 -4.41 -37.89
CA VAL A 41 -26.05 -3.73 -36.59
C VAL A 41 -27.45 -4.03 -36.07
N ILE A 42 -27.58 -5.07 -35.24
CA ILE A 42 -28.66 -5.11 -34.26
C ILE A 42 -28.25 -4.13 -33.16
N HIS A 43 -28.92 -2.98 -33.09
CA HIS A 43 -28.77 -2.06 -31.97
C HIS A 43 -29.28 -2.75 -30.68
N GLN A 44 -28.38 -3.43 -29.98
CA GLN A 44 -28.62 -3.73 -28.56
C GLN A 44 -28.79 -2.39 -27.83
N PRO A 45 -29.79 -2.26 -26.94
CA PRO A 45 -29.89 -1.09 -26.08
C PRO A 45 -28.57 -0.99 -25.29
N ARG A 46 -27.90 0.14 -25.45
CA ARG A 46 -26.66 0.48 -24.76
C ARG A 46 -26.92 0.31 -23.26
N ARG A 47 -26.25 -0.68 -22.65
CA ARG A 47 -26.25 -0.87 -21.19
C ARG A 47 -25.88 0.48 -20.54
N PRO A 48 -26.62 0.95 -19.53
CA PRO A 48 -26.20 2.13 -18.79
C PRO A 48 -24.79 1.87 -18.28
N THR A 49 -23.82 2.68 -18.69
CA THR A 49 -22.52 2.73 -18.02
C THR A 49 -22.82 2.98 -16.54
N LEU A 50 -22.52 2.01 -15.69
CA LEU A 50 -22.63 2.18 -14.26
C LEU A 50 -21.60 3.23 -13.86
N THR A 51 -22.05 4.46 -13.64
CA THR A 51 -21.14 5.54 -13.31
C THR A 51 -20.76 5.41 -11.84
N ILE A 52 -19.52 5.01 -11.54
CA ILE A 52 -18.99 5.00 -10.17
C ILE A 52 -19.13 6.42 -9.58
N PRO A 53 -19.73 6.59 -8.38
CA PRO A 53 -19.87 7.88 -7.75
C PRO A 53 -18.54 8.63 -7.62
N THR A 54 -18.55 9.97 -7.70
CA THR A 54 -17.32 10.78 -7.63
C THR A 54 -16.52 10.54 -6.34
N ASN A 55 -17.19 10.31 -5.21
CA ASN A 55 -16.55 9.99 -3.93
C ASN A 55 -15.96 8.56 -3.88
N CYS A 56 -16.28 7.71 -4.85
CA CYS A 56 -15.73 6.37 -4.98
C CYS A 56 -14.61 6.31 -6.03
N SER A 57 -14.68 7.14 -7.07
CA SER A 57 -13.58 7.30 -8.05
C SER A 57 -12.48 8.26 -7.56
N SER A 58 -12.80 9.16 -6.63
CA SER A 58 -11.85 10.07 -5.98
C SER A 58 -12.21 10.24 -4.50
N PRO A 59 -11.82 9.28 -3.64
CA PRO A 59 -12.13 9.30 -2.21
C PRO A 59 -11.68 10.59 -1.52
N PRO A 60 -12.54 11.30 -0.77
CA PRO A 60 -12.15 12.51 -0.06
C PRO A 60 -11.04 12.22 0.97
N PRO A 61 -9.99 13.07 1.06
CA PRO A 61 -8.94 12.90 2.07
C PRO A 61 -9.50 13.07 3.48
N GLN A 62 -8.83 12.47 4.47
CA GLN A 62 -9.21 12.52 5.89
C GLN A 62 -10.63 11.98 6.19
N THR A 63 -11.14 11.10 5.35
CA THR A 63 -12.40 10.39 5.57
C THR A 63 -12.18 8.88 5.51
N CYS A 64 -13.13 8.12 6.06
CA CYS A 64 -13.17 6.66 6.00
C CYS A 64 -14.38 6.14 5.23
N THR A 65 -15.17 7.04 4.62
CA THR A 65 -16.48 6.71 4.02
C THR A 65 -16.36 5.86 2.76
N PHE A 66 -15.17 5.76 2.16
CA PHE A 66 -14.92 4.90 1.00
C PHE A 66 -15.22 3.43 1.28
N TYR A 67 -14.90 2.95 2.48
CA TYR A 67 -15.07 1.54 2.83
C TYR A 67 -16.55 1.13 2.87
N ALA A 68 -17.36 1.74 3.74
CA ALA A 68 -18.80 1.47 3.81
C ALA A 68 -19.61 2.04 2.64
N GLY A 69 -19.14 3.13 2.03
CA GLY A 69 -19.89 3.85 0.99
C GLY A 69 -19.60 3.39 -0.43
N CYS A 70 -18.49 2.68 -0.67
CA CYS A 70 -18.05 2.29 -2.01
C CYS A 70 -17.64 0.81 -2.08
N LEU A 71 -16.72 0.35 -1.24
CA LEU A 71 -16.24 -1.03 -1.29
C LEU A 71 -17.29 -2.04 -0.82
N GLU A 72 -17.91 -1.81 0.32
CA GLU A 72 -18.91 -2.75 0.85
C GLU A 72 -20.13 -2.91 -0.07
N PRO A 73 -20.73 -1.83 -0.63
CA PRO A 73 -21.83 -1.99 -1.59
C PRO A 73 -21.42 -2.61 -2.92
N ALA A 74 -20.13 -2.64 -3.27
CA ALA A 74 -19.64 -3.29 -4.48
C ALA A 74 -19.38 -4.78 -4.25
N PHE A 75 -18.75 -5.15 -3.13
CA PHE A 75 -18.26 -6.51 -2.88
C PHE A 75 -19.12 -7.32 -1.90
N HIS A 76 -19.92 -6.67 -1.05
CA HIS A 76 -20.84 -7.31 -0.09
C HIS A 76 -20.17 -8.33 0.85
N CYS A 77 -18.96 -8.02 1.33
CA CYS A 77 -18.17 -8.94 2.16
C CYS A 77 -18.67 -9.06 3.61
N GLY A 78 -19.61 -8.22 4.01
CA GLY A 78 -20.23 -8.26 5.32
C GLY A 78 -19.37 -7.63 6.42
N PRO A 79 -19.87 -7.65 7.67
CA PRO A 79 -19.28 -6.90 8.78
C PRO A 79 -17.87 -7.37 9.19
N GLU A 80 -17.54 -8.63 8.93
CA GLU A 80 -16.23 -9.20 9.23
C GLU A 80 -15.27 -9.16 8.04
N GLY A 81 -15.77 -8.88 6.82
CA GLY A 81 -14.95 -8.79 5.62
C GLY A 81 -14.09 -7.54 5.58
N TYR A 82 -13.09 -7.52 4.71
CA TYR A 82 -12.08 -6.45 4.66
C TYR A 82 -12.65 -5.02 4.70
N PRO A 83 -13.66 -4.62 3.90
CA PRO A 83 -14.14 -3.24 3.88
C PRO A 83 -14.53 -2.71 5.27
N LEU A 84 -15.40 -3.42 5.98
CA LEU A 84 -15.93 -2.99 7.27
C LEU A 84 -15.07 -3.49 8.45
N GLY A 85 -14.75 -4.78 8.44
CA GLY A 85 -14.07 -5.49 9.53
C GLY A 85 -12.60 -5.09 9.71
N PHE A 86 -11.97 -4.55 8.66
CA PHE A 86 -10.58 -4.13 8.67
C PHE A 86 -10.40 -2.66 8.25
N GLY A 87 -10.70 -2.34 6.99
CA GLY A 87 -10.46 -1.04 6.37
C GLY A 87 -11.10 0.12 7.13
N GLU A 88 -12.43 0.11 7.27
CA GLU A 88 -13.16 1.16 7.98
C GLU A 88 -12.81 1.20 9.47
N LYS A 89 -12.75 0.02 10.10
CA LYS A 89 -12.42 -0.12 11.52
C LYS A 89 -11.11 0.56 11.88
N PHE A 90 -10.02 0.27 11.16
CA PHE A 90 -8.72 0.87 11.46
C PHE A 90 -8.62 2.31 10.99
N CYS A 91 -9.18 2.65 9.82
CA CYS A 91 -9.26 4.03 9.37
C CYS A 91 -9.91 4.93 10.43
N THR A 92 -11.06 4.49 10.96
CA THR A 92 -11.79 5.23 12.00
C THR A 92 -11.00 5.29 13.30
N LYS A 93 -10.36 4.18 13.70
CA LYS A 93 -9.52 4.12 14.91
C LYS A 93 -8.36 5.13 14.83
N PHE A 94 -7.67 5.22 13.70
CA PHE A 94 -6.63 6.23 13.47
C PHE A 94 -7.21 7.65 13.48
N SER A 95 -8.41 7.83 12.94
CA SER A 95 -9.10 9.14 12.85
C SER A 95 -9.66 9.66 14.18
N LEU A 96 -9.61 8.88 15.27
CA LEU A 96 -10.08 9.33 16.57
C LEU A 96 -9.22 10.50 17.07
N PRO A 97 -9.81 11.63 17.51
CA PRO A 97 -9.04 12.77 18.01
C PRO A 97 -8.06 12.41 19.14
N SER A 98 -8.42 11.43 19.98
CA SER A 98 -7.57 10.92 21.06
C SER A 98 -6.33 10.18 20.57
N ASN A 99 -6.37 9.59 19.38
CA ASN A 99 -5.23 8.89 18.77
C ASN A 99 -4.38 9.85 17.93
N ILE A 100 -5.03 10.72 17.14
CA ILE A 100 -4.35 11.74 16.34
C ILE A 100 -3.51 12.67 17.23
N ALA A 101 -4.04 13.10 18.37
CA ALA A 101 -3.36 14.02 19.28
C ALA A 101 -2.06 13.45 19.89
N ARG A 102 -1.87 12.12 19.81
CA ARG A 102 -0.66 11.44 20.31
C ARG A 102 0.46 11.38 19.27
N LEU A 103 0.13 11.59 17.99
CA LEU A 103 1.10 11.68 16.91
C LEU A 103 1.68 13.09 16.83
N SER A 104 2.96 13.18 16.49
CA SER A 104 3.59 14.44 16.11
C SER A 104 2.94 15.04 14.86
N PRO A 105 3.14 16.34 14.53
CA PRO A 105 2.61 16.91 13.29
C PRO A 105 2.99 16.11 12.03
N LYS A 106 4.21 15.55 11.99
CA LYS A 106 4.65 14.66 10.89
C LYS A 106 3.94 13.31 10.93
N GLY A 107 3.71 12.76 12.13
CA GLY A 107 2.94 11.53 12.29
C GLY A 107 1.49 11.68 11.81
N GLN A 108 0.87 12.83 12.08
CA GLN A 108 -0.48 13.15 11.60
C GLN A 108 -0.54 13.29 10.08
N GLU A 109 0.43 13.98 9.49
CA GLU A 109 0.57 14.09 8.02
C GLU A 109 0.76 12.71 7.37
N TRP A 110 1.66 11.88 7.92
CA TRP A 110 1.85 10.51 7.46
C TRP A 110 0.58 9.68 7.54
N MET A 111 -0.14 9.78 8.66
CA MET A 111 -1.38 9.02 8.90
C MET A 111 -2.44 9.38 7.86
N TYR A 112 -2.72 10.67 7.64
CA TYR A 112 -3.73 11.09 6.66
C TYR A 112 -3.33 10.77 5.22
N THR A 113 -2.04 10.93 4.88
CA THR A 113 -1.51 10.56 3.56
C THR A 113 -1.66 9.05 3.32
N THR A 114 -1.34 8.24 4.33
CA THR A 114 -1.49 6.78 4.29
C THR A 114 -2.95 6.38 4.11
N MET A 115 -3.85 6.93 4.92
CA MET A 115 -5.28 6.62 4.84
C MET A 115 -5.87 6.96 3.46
N HIS A 116 -5.44 8.07 2.86
CA HIS A 116 -5.88 8.45 1.53
C HIS A 116 -5.29 7.52 0.45
N CYS A 117 -3.99 7.20 0.54
CA CYS A 117 -3.32 6.27 -0.37
C CYS A 117 -4.01 4.90 -0.41
N LEU A 118 -4.32 4.32 0.76
CA LEU A 118 -4.99 3.03 0.87
C LEU A 118 -6.37 3.02 0.19
N GLN A 119 -7.15 4.08 0.35
CA GLN A 119 -8.47 4.20 -0.28
C GLN A 119 -8.35 4.37 -1.80
N VAL A 120 -7.43 5.23 -2.27
CA VAL A 120 -7.22 5.49 -3.70
C VAL A 120 -6.69 4.24 -4.41
N ALA A 121 -5.81 3.46 -3.77
CA ALA A 121 -5.23 2.26 -4.37
C ALA A 121 -6.27 1.18 -4.70
N LEU A 122 -7.45 1.22 -4.07
CA LEU A 122 -8.54 0.27 -4.27
C LEU A 122 -9.59 0.74 -5.28
N VAL A 123 -9.51 1.97 -5.78
CA VAL A 123 -10.43 2.50 -6.81
C VAL A 123 -10.45 1.64 -8.08
N PRO A 124 -9.32 1.12 -8.62
CA PRO A 124 -9.35 0.26 -9.80
C PRO A 124 -10.15 -1.04 -9.61
N MET A 125 -10.27 -1.53 -8.37
CA MET A 125 -11.04 -2.74 -8.07
C MET A 125 -12.55 -2.53 -8.22
N LEU A 126 -13.03 -1.30 -8.02
CA LEU A 126 -14.43 -0.95 -8.29
C LEU A 126 -14.74 -0.92 -9.79
N GLN A 127 -13.75 -0.58 -10.62
CA GLN A 127 -13.88 -0.50 -12.08
C GLN A 127 -13.86 -1.88 -12.73
N ALA A 128 -13.04 -2.80 -12.23
CA ALA A 128 -12.91 -4.15 -12.77
C ALA A 128 -14.19 -5.00 -12.65
N GLN A 129 -15.09 -4.66 -11.71
CA GLN A 129 -16.39 -5.33 -11.58
C GLN A 129 -17.33 -5.01 -12.75
N ASP A 130 -17.23 -3.80 -13.33
CA ASP A 130 -18.15 -3.33 -14.38
C ASP A 130 -17.93 -4.02 -15.75
N ASP A 131 -16.70 -4.50 -16.02
CA ASP A 131 -16.32 -5.09 -17.31
C ASP A 131 -16.59 -6.60 -17.40
N SER A 132 -16.78 -7.27 -16.25
CA SER A 132 -16.90 -8.74 -16.14
C SER A 132 -18.27 -9.31 -16.56
N GLU A 133 -19.27 -8.48 -16.80
CA GLU A 133 -20.61 -8.90 -17.25
C GLU A 133 -20.76 -8.93 -18.79
N SER A 134 -19.66 -8.86 -19.55
CA SER A 134 -19.69 -8.81 -21.03
C SER A 134 -19.20 -10.07 -21.76
N GLU A 135 -18.98 -11.19 -21.08
CA GLU A 135 -18.87 -12.48 -21.76
C GLU A 135 -20.10 -13.34 -21.48
N GLY A 136 -20.92 -13.50 -22.52
CA GLY A 136 -22.12 -14.31 -22.48
C GLY A 136 -21.80 -15.78 -22.20
N SER A 137 -22.17 -16.24 -21.01
CA SER A 137 -22.58 -17.63 -20.82
C SER A 137 -23.89 -17.65 -20.06
N SER A 138 -24.97 -17.70 -20.84
CA SER A 138 -26.30 -18.00 -20.34
C SER A 138 -26.30 -19.38 -19.70
N SER A 139 -26.33 -19.43 -18.38
CA SER A 139 -27.01 -20.52 -17.69
C SER A 139 -27.68 -19.98 -16.44
N SER A 140 -28.89 -19.49 -16.66
CA SER A 140 -29.92 -19.34 -15.64
C SER A 140 -30.15 -20.70 -14.97
N THR A 141 -29.55 -20.91 -13.82
CA THR A 141 -30.09 -21.77 -12.77
C THR A 141 -29.79 -21.09 -11.45
N SER A 142 -30.83 -20.47 -10.90
CA SER A 142 -30.91 -20.04 -9.51
C SER A 142 -30.55 -21.20 -8.58
N MET A 143 -29.38 -21.13 -7.93
CA MET A 143 -28.92 -21.94 -6.79
C MET A 143 -27.75 -21.19 -6.09
N PRO A 144 -27.38 -21.55 -4.85
CA PRO A 144 -27.25 -20.65 -3.69
C PRO A 144 -25.94 -19.85 -3.62
N HIS A 145 -25.97 -18.79 -2.80
CA HIS A 145 -24.81 -18.09 -2.25
C HIS A 145 -23.63 -19.02 -1.88
N SER A 146 -22.41 -18.48 -2.01
CA SER A 146 -21.19 -18.79 -1.22
C SER A 146 -19.96 -19.40 -1.89
N HIS A 147 -19.71 -19.19 -3.20
CA HIS A 147 -18.34 -19.40 -3.72
C HIS A 147 -17.79 -18.21 -4.50
N SER A 148 -18.54 -17.64 -5.45
CA SER A 148 -18.07 -16.45 -6.20
C SER A 148 -17.86 -15.22 -5.30
N ASP A 149 -18.74 -15.03 -4.32
CA ASP A 149 -18.72 -13.86 -3.45
C ASP A 149 -17.58 -13.97 -2.41
N SER A 150 -17.31 -15.19 -1.95
CA SER A 150 -16.15 -15.47 -1.07
C SER A 150 -14.85 -15.21 -1.82
N ASP A 151 -14.71 -15.75 -3.04
CA ASP A 151 -13.50 -15.55 -3.86
C ASP A 151 -13.28 -14.07 -4.20
N ALA A 152 -14.35 -13.30 -4.46
CA ALA A 152 -14.26 -11.87 -4.71
C ALA A 152 -13.78 -11.10 -3.47
N CYS A 153 -14.29 -11.45 -2.28
CA CYS A 153 -13.88 -10.86 -1.01
C CYS A 153 -12.47 -11.23 -0.61
N ASP A 154 -12.06 -12.49 -0.82
CA ASP A 154 -10.70 -12.97 -0.55
C ASP A 154 -9.70 -12.27 -1.48
N ASN A 155 -10.05 -12.11 -2.76
CA ASN A 155 -9.22 -11.36 -3.71
C ASN A 155 -9.16 -9.87 -3.37
N LEU A 156 -10.28 -9.24 -2.97
CA LEU A 156 -10.29 -7.86 -2.49
C LEU A 156 -9.37 -7.68 -1.28
N GLU A 157 -9.49 -8.57 -0.29
CA GLU A 157 -8.70 -8.54 0.93
C GLU A 157 -7.21 -8.64 0.63
N LYS A 158 -6.83 -9.62 -0.19
CA LYS A 158 -5.44 -9.84 -0.61
C LYS A 158 -4.86 -8.63 -1.34
N GLU A 159 -5.59 -8.10 -2.33
CA GLU A 159 -5.15 -6.91 -3.08
C GLU A 159 -5.03 -5.71 -2.15
N ALA A 160 -5.99 -5.52 -1.23
CA ALA A 160 -5.94 -4.42 -0.28
C ALA A 160 -4.74 -4.53 0.67
N PHE A 161 -4.42 -5.71 1.20
CA PHE A 161 -3.23 -5.90 2.01
C PHE A 161 -1.93 -5.65 1.25
N SER A 162 -1.88 -5.96 -0.05
CA SER A 162 -0.70 -5.67 -0.88
C SER A 162 -0.37 -4.17 -0.98
N THR A 163 -1.36 -3.29 -0.83
CA THR A 163 -1.18 -1.83 -0.92
C THR A 163 -0.55 -1.20 0.33
N HIS A 164 -0.54 -1.92 1.45
CA HIS A 164 -0.16 -1.34 2.75
C HIS A 164 1.31 -0.92 2.80
N ALA A 165 2.23 -1.83 2.45
CA ALA A 165 3.66 -1.53 2.46
C ALA A 165 4.02 -0.34 1.54
N PRO A 166 3.60 -0.31 0.25
CA PRO A 166 3.90 0.83 -0.61
C PRO A 166 3.25 2.13 -0.11
N CYS A 167 2.02 2.11 0.41
CA CYS A 167 1.39 3.31 0.97
C CYS A 167 2.09 3.82 2.23
N TYR A 168 2.53 2.93 3.13
CA TYR A 168 3.29 3.31 4.32
C TYR A 168 4.62 3.98 3.96
N LEU A 169 5.39 3.36 3.06
CA LEU A 169 6.69 3.83 2.64
C LEU A 169 6.60 5.16 1.88
N SER A 170 5.69 5.25 0.90
CA SER A 170 5.50 6.46 0.08
C SER A 170 4.97 7.65 0.91
N SER A 171 4.15 7.39 1.92
CA SER A 171 3.68 8.41 2.87
C SER A 171 4.76 8.90 3.83
N GLY A 172 5.93 8.23 3.86
CA GLY A 172 7.09 8.67 4.63
C GLY A 172 7.27 8.00 5.99
N LEU A 173 6.80 6.77 6.18
CA LEU A 173 6.92 6.01 7.43
C LEU A 173 8.34 6.04 8.02
N CYS A 174 9.38 5.89 7.18
CA CYS A 174 10.77 5.87 7.63
C CYS A 174 11.31 7.22 8.12
N LYS A 175 10.56 8.31 7.90
CA LYS A 175 10.91 9.66 8.35
C LYS A 175 10.26 10.02 9.69
N LEU A 176 9.44 9.13 10.25
CA LEU A 176 8.77 9.34 11.52
C LEU A 176 9.71 9.19 12.72
N THR A 177 9.32 9.77 13.85
CA THR A 177 10.06 9.66 15.10
C THR A 177 9.75 8.33 15.79
N PRO A 178 10.66 7.77 16.62
CA PRO A 178 10.36 6.56 17.38
C PRO A 178 9.09 6.67 18.25
N ALA A 179 8.76 7.86 18.75
CA ALA A 179 7.53 8.09 19.51
C ALA A 179 6.27 7.90 18.64
N ASP A 180 6.28 8.37 17.38
CA ASP A 180 5.18 8.13 16.44
C ASP A 180 5.00 6.63 16.15
N TRP A 181 6.11 5.90 15.97
CA TRP A 181 6.07 4.45 15.77
C TRP A 181 5.42 3.70 16.93
N VAL A 182 5.74 4.07 18.18
CA VAL A 182 5.10 3.49 19.37
C VAL A 182 3.60 3.74 19.35
N VAL A 183 3.18 4.98 19.06
CA VAL A 183 1.75 5.34 18.98
C VAL A 183 1.04 4.55 17.87
N ILE A 184 1.65 4.42 16.69
CA ILE A 184 1.08 3.65 15.56
C ILE A 184 0.86 2.19 15.95
N VAL A 185 1.86 1.55 16.57
CA VAL A 185 1.77 0.15 17.03
C VAL A 185 0.70 -0.02 18.11
N GLU A 186 0.59 0.93 19.04
CA GLU A 186 -0.46 0.90 20.07
C GLU A 186 -1.86 1.12 19.48
N ILE A 187 -2.00 1.94 18.44
CA ILE A 187 -3.27 2.12 17.74
C ILE A 187 -3.68 0.84 17.01
N ILE A 188 -2.76 0.18 16.31
CA ILE A 188 -3.10 -1.04 15.57
C ILE A 188 -3.35 -2.22 16.51
N ASP A 189 -2.78 -2.20 17.72
CA ASP A 189 -2.67 -3.34 18.64
C ASP A 189 -1.86 -4.49 18.01
N LEU A 190 -0.75 -4.86 18.64
CA LEU A 190 0.16 -5.89 18.14
C LEU A 190 -0.54 -7.23 17.89
N LYS A 191 -1.60 -7.54 18.64
CA LYS A 191 -2.34 -8.79 18.44
C LYS A 191 -2.97 -8.87 17.06
N THR A 192 -3.46 -7.76 16.53
CA THR A 192 -4.09 -7.68 15.21
C THR A 192 -3.08 -7.75 14.08
N LEU A 193 -1.83 -7.31 14.32
CA LEU A 193 -0.72 -7.51 13.38
C LEU A 193 -0.34 -8.99 13.22
N PHE A 194 -0.47 -9.82 14.25
CA PHE A 194 -0.14 -11.25 14.20
C PHE A 194 -1.34 -12.16 13.91
N GLN A 195 -2.57 -11.64 13.96
CA GLN A 195 -3.78 -12.39 13.61
C GLN A 195 -4.04 -12.44 12.10
N SER A 196 -3.57 -11.43 11.34
CA SER A 196 -3.59 -11.43 9.88
C SER A 196 -2.16 -11.65 9.35
N TRP A 197 -1.93 -12.81 8.74
CA TRP A 197 -0.62 -13.21 8.23
C TRP A 197 -0.09 -12.27 7.13
N GLU A 198 -0.98 -11.64 6.38
CA GLU A 198 -0.64 -10.73 5.28
C GLU A 198 -0.40 -9.30 5.78
N ALA A 199 -1.12 -8.86 6.82
CA ALA A 199 -0.82 -7.63 7.54
C ALA A 199 0.57 -7.68 8.21
N PHE A 200 0.97 -8.88 8.68
CA PHE A 200 2.31 -9.13 9.19
C PHE A 200 3.39 -9.00 8.10
N GLU A 201 3.18 -9.58 6.90
CA GLU A 201 4.13 -9.46 5.79
C GLU A 201 4.33 -8.01 5.35
N SER A 202 3.24 -7.25 5.22
CA SER A 202 3.31 -5.81 4.91
C SER A 202 4.15 -5.04 5.94
N SER A 203 4.06 -5.42 7.22
CA SER A 203 4.84 -4.81 8.30
C SER A 203 6.32 -5.17 8.22
N VAL A 204 6.66 -6.40 7.82
CA VAL A 204 8.05 -6.83 7.58
C VAL A 204 8.67 -6.07 6.40
N GLN A 205 7.94 -5.94 5.28
CA GLN A 205 8.43 -5.21 4.10
C GLN A 205 8.66 -3.71 4.40
N ALA A 206 7.74 -3.10 5.16
CA ALA A 206 7.90 -1.72 5.62
C ALA A 206 9.12 -1.57 6.56
N ALA A 207 9.32 -2.53 7.47
CA ALA A 207 10.47 -2.55 8.37
C ALA A 207 11.80 -2.72 7.63
N GLU A 208 11.89 -3.61 6.63
CA GLU A 208 13.08 -3.75 5.77
C GLU A 208 13.38 -2.46 5.01
N GLY A 209 12.36 -1.83 4.41
CA GLY A 209 12.51 -0.55 3.73
C GLY A 209 13.04 0.56 4.65
N CYS A 210 12.58 0.58 5.91
CA CYS A 210 13.08 1.53 6.89
C CYS A 210 14.45 1.16 7.48
N LEU A 211 14.78 -0.13 7.66
CA LEU A 211 16.12 -0.57 8.07
C LEU A 211 17.17 -0.22 7.02
N ALA A 212 16.84 -0.39 5.73
CA ALA A 212 17.69 0.08 4.64
C ALA A 212 17.89 1.61 4.70
N PHE A 213 16.82 2.37 4.98
CA PHE A 213 16.90 3.82 5.18
C PHE A 213 17.76 4.20 6.39
N PHE A 214 17.58 3.56 7.55
CA PHE A 214 18.37 3.83 8.75
C PHE A 214 19.85 3.44 8.56
N GLY A 215 20.12 2.34 7.84
CA GLY A 215 21.47 1.97 7.40
C GLY A 215 22.12 3.07 6.55
N TRP A 216 21.39 3.59 5.54
CA TRP A 216 21.86 4.72 4.72
C TRP A 216 22.10 5.99 5.53
N VAL A 217 21.21 6.36 6.45
CA VAL A 217 21.38 7.55 7.30
C VAL A 217 22.62 7.42 8.19
N LEU A 218 22.85 6.25 8.78
CA LEU A 218 24.03 6.00 9.61
C LEU A 218 25.31 6.07 8.78
N VAL A 219 25.35 5.44 7.61
CA VAL A 219 26.49 5.50 6.68
C VAL A 219 26.78 6.94 6.26
N ASN A 220 25.77 7.72 5.85
CA ASN A 220 25.98 9.10 5.43
C ASN A 220 26.36 10.04 6.58
N LYS A 221 25.84 9.80 7.80
CA LYS A 221 26.29 10.55 8.98
C LYS A 221 27.74 10.23 9.34
N VAL A 222 28.17 8.97 9.18
CA VAL A 222 29.56 8.56 9.37
C VAL A 222 30.46 9.16 8.29
N ILE A 223 30.07 9.11 7.01
CA ILE A 223 30.80 9.76 5.91
C ILE A 223 30.93 11.26 6.16
N ALA A 224 29.83 11.95 6.48
CA ALA A 224 29.87 13.38 6.80
C ALA A 224 30.68 13.71 8.07
N TRP A 225 30.87 12.75 8.98
CA TRP A 225 31.78 12.90 10.11
C TRP A 225 33.24 12.71 9.69
N ILE A 226 33.53 11.72 8.84
CA ILE A 226 34.87 11.47 8.28
C ILE A 226 35.31 12.68 7.43
N GLU A 227 34.46 13.15 6.51
CA GLU A 227 34.73 14.33 5.67
C GLU A 227 34.99 15.59 6.52
N ARG A 228 34.25 15.78 7.62
CA ARG A 228 34.52 16.89 8.56
C ARG A 228 35.84 16.74 9.29
N ARG A 229 36.26 15.51 9.60
CA ARG A 229 37.57 15.26 10.23
C ARG A 229 38.71 15.46 9.25
N ASP A 230 38.55 15.10 7.99
CA ASP A 230 39.57 15.33 6.97
C ASP A 230 39.73 16.84 6.67
N LEU A 231 38.62 17.58 6.61
CA LEU A 231 38.65 19.06 6.46
C LEU A 231 39.27 19.78 7.68
N GLN A 232 39.20 19.20 8.88
CA GLN A 232 39.82 19.76 10.10
C GLN A 232 41.25 19.23 10.34
N GLY A 233 41.62 18.11 9.70
CA GLY A 233 42.95 17.51 9.77
C GLY A 233 44.03 18.29 9.02
N ASP A 234 43.66 19.07 8.00
CA ASP A 234 44.58 19.92 7.24
C ASP A 234 44.91 21.27 7.92
N ALA A 235 44.26 21.62 9.02
CA ALA A 235 44.52 22.87 9.77
C ALA A 235 45.57 22.70 10.88
N GLY A 236 46.22 21.54 10.99
CA GLY A 236 46.93 21.11 12.20
C GLY A 236 48.44 20.87 12.09
N LEU A 237 49.12 21.11 10.96
CA LEU A 237 50.58 20.98 10.89
C LEU A 237 51.30 22.34 10.81
N LEU A 238 51.83 22.73 11.98
CA LEU A 238 52.92 23.68 12.29
C LEU A 238 52.60 25.19 12.35
N PRO A 239 52.73 25.79 13.56
CA PRO A 239 53.52 27.00 13.74
C PRO A 239 54.97 26.66 14.13
N ALA A 240 55.89 27.47 13.59
CA ALA A 240 57.31 27.57 13.94
C ALA A 240 57.50 28.02 15.42
N PRO A 241 58.72 28.04 16.00
CA PRO A 241 60.06 28.11 15.40
C PRO A 241 60.90 26.84 15.49
#